data_AF-A0A2A2M547-F1
#
_entry.id   AF-A0A2A2M547-F1
#
_cell.length_a   1.000
_cell.length_b   1.000
_cell.length_c   1.000
_cell.angle_alpha   90.00
_cell.angle_beta   90.00
_cell.angle_gamma   90.00
#
_symmetry.space_group_name_H-M   'P 1'
#
loop_
_entity.id
_entity.type
_entity.pdbx_description
1 polymer ?
#
loop_
_entity_poly.entity_id
_entity_poly.type
_entity_poly.pdbx_seq_one_letter_code
_entity_poly.pdbx_strand_id
1 'polypeptide(L)'
;MIEKHGIFQGYFFFHHLGMNRNLREQFRDHPHYQRTLEFCARYDAAAFDPDYESLPLAFFEPMLERLFAQPRQSIYKAALQATA
;
A
#
# COMPACT_ATOMS: atom_id res chain seq x y z
N MET A 1 -0.98 -8.25 0.86
CA MET A 1 -0.96 -6.84 0.43
C MET A 1 -0.14 -6.70 -0.83
N ILE A 2 1.19 -6.59 -0.79
CA ILE A 2 2.01 -6.29 -1.99
C ILE A 2 1.98 -7.42 -3.04
N GLU A 3 2.38 -8.64 -2.67
CA GLU A 3 2.57 -9.75 -3.64
C GLU A 3 1.32 -10.09 -4.45
N LYS A 4 0.14 -10.04 -3.81
CA LYS A 4 -1.16 -10.38 -4.44
C LYS A 4 -2.02 -9.14 -4.71
N HIS A 5 -1.47 -7.93 -4.65
CA HIS A 5 -2.20 -6.66 -4.72
C HIS A 5 -3.16 -6.60 -5.90
N GLY A 6 -2.67 -6.93 -7.10
CA GLY A 6 -3.46 -6.87 -8.34
C GLY A 6 -4.73 -7.74 -8.31
N ILE A 7 -4.74 -8.86 -7.57
CA ILE A 7 -5.94 -9.70 -7.43
C ILE A 7 -6.99 -9.02 -6.54
N PHE A 8 -6.56 -8.28 -5.52
CA PHE A 8 -7.46 -7.56 -4.61
C PHE A 8 -7.99 -6.27 -5.24
N GLN A 9 -7.12 -5.51 -5.91
CA GLN A 9 -7.49 -4.35 -6.72
C GLN A 9 -8.46 -4.73 -7.84
N GLY A 10 -8.26 -5.90 -8.45
CA GLY A 10 -9.11 -6.46 -9.50
C GLY A 10 -10.59 -6.53 -9.15
N TYR A 11 -10.96 -6.54 -7.86
CA TYR A 11 -12.36 -6.43 -7.44
C TYR A 11 -13.10 -5.25 -8.08
N PHE A 12 -12.40 -4.13 -8.26
CA PHE A 12 -12.98 -2.88 -8.76
C PHE A 12 -13.10 -2.82 -10.29
N PHE A 13 -12.35 -3.64 -11.05
CA PHE A 13 -12.35 -3.50 -12.52
C PHE A 13 -12.39 -4.81 -13.34
N PHE A 14 -12.12 -5.98 -12.75
CA PHE A 14 -12.10 -7.26 -13.48
C PHE A 14 -13.41 -7.57 -14.21
N HIS A 15 -14.55 -7.15 -13.67
CA HIS A 15 -15.85 -7.36 -14.30
C HIS A 15 -16.02 -6.57 -15.61
N HIS A 16 -15.32 -5.44 -15.78
CA HIS A 16 -15.26 -4.73 -17.06
C HIS A 16 -14.39 -5.46 -18.10
N LEU A 17 -13.53 -6.39 -17.67
CA LEU A 17 -12.68 -7.23 -18.51
C LEU A 17 -13.26 -8.64 -18.74
N GLY A 18 -14.48 -8.93 -18.26
CA GLY A 18 -15.07 -10.27 -18.30
C GLY A 18 -14.41 -11.27 -17.33
N MET A 19 -13.62 -10.79 -16.37
CA MET A 19 -12.91 -11.60 -15.38
C MET A 19 -13.68 -11.68 -14.06
N ASN A 20 -13.38 -12.71 -13.26
CA ASN A 20 -13.99 -12.89 -11.94
C ASN A 20 -13.40 -11.91 -10.90
N ARG A 21 -14.15 -10.87 -10.56
CA ARG A 21 -13.76 -9.88 -9.54
C ARG A 21 -13.59 -10.46 -8.12
N ASN A 22 -14.16 -11.64 -7.84
CA ASN A 22 -14.08 -12.30 -6.55
C ASN A 22 -12.86 -13.24 -6.42
N LEU A 23 -11.90 -13.22 -7.37
CA LEU A 23 -10.67 -14.03 -7.27
C LEU A 23 -9.89 -13.81 -5.97
N ARG A 24 -10.04 -12.65 -5.31
CA ARG A 24 -9.45 -12.40 -3.98
C ARG A 24 -9.91 -13.39 -2.91
N GLU A 25 -11.10 -13.99 -3.05
CA GLU A 25 -11.71 -14.85 -2.04
C GLU A 25 -10.91 -16.12 -1.75
N GLN A 26 -10.07 -16.56 -2.68
CA GLN A 26 -9.14 -17.68 -2.46
C GLN A 26 -8.13 -17.42 -1.32
N PHE A 27 -7.98 -16.16 -0.88
CA PHE A 27 -7.07 -15.75 0.20
C PHE A 27 -7.79 -15.39 1.50
N ARG A 28 -9.09 -15.71 1.66
CA ARG A 28 -9.91 -15.30 2.82
C ARG A 28 -9.28 -15.62 4.17
N ASP A 29 -8.58 -16.76 4.28
CA ASP A 29 -7.96 -17.22 5.52
C ASP A 29 -6.55 -16.65 5.76
N HIS A 30 -6.02 -15.85 4.83
CA HIS A 30 -4.69 -15.26 4.97
C HIS A 30 -4.69 -14.12 6.01
N PRO A 31 -3.69 -14.03 6.92
CA PRO A 31 -3.66 -13.02 7.99
C PRO A 31 -3.74 -11.56 7.51
N HIS A 32 -3.32 -11.30 6.27
CA HIS A 32 -3.34 -9.97 5.65
C HIS A 32 -4.54 -9.72 4.71
N TYR A 33 -5.51 -10.63 4.64
CA TYR A 33 -6.67 -10.51 3.76
C TYR A 33 -7.43 -9.21 3.99
N GLN A 34 -7.90 -8.99 5.22
CA GLN A 34 -8.70 -7.81 5.58
C GLN A 34 -7.92 -6.50 5.38
N ARG A 35 -6.65 -6.47 5.79
CA ARG A 35 -5.79 -5.29 5.57
C ARG A 35 -5.64 -4.96 4.09
N THR A 36 -5.55 -5.96 3.22
CA THR A 36 -5.39 -5.74 1.77
C THR A 36 -6.71 -5.25 1.16
N LEU A 37 -7.86 -5.80 1.60
CA LEU A 37 -9.17 -5.30 1.20
C LEU A 37 -9.36 -3.82 1.55
N GLU A 38 -9.07 -3.46 2.81
CA GLU A 38 -9.20 -2.10 3.30
C GLU A 38 -8.30 -1.14 2.51
N PHE A 39 -7.04 -1.54 2.29
CA PHE A 39 -6.10 -0.72 1.53
C PHE A 39 -6.61 -0.46 0.10
N CYS A 40 -7.04 -1.51 -0.60
CA CYS A 40 -7.57 -1.38 -1.95
C CYS A 40 -8.81 -0.49 -2.00
N ALA A 41 -9.72 -0.61 -1.02
CA ALA A 41 -10.96 0.16 -0.98
C ALA A 41 -10.75 1.63 -0.61
N ARG A 42 -9.85 1.93 0.33
CA ARG A 42 -9.68 3.29 0.86
C ARG A 42 -8.66 4.13 0.10
N TYR A 43 -7.58 3.50 -0.37
CA TYR A 43 -6.42 4.24 -0.86
C TYR A 43 -6.12 3.98 -2.33
N ASP A 44 -6.29 2.75 -2.80
CA ASP A 44 -5.94 2.38 -4.17
C ASP A 44 -7.06 2.72 -5.17
N ALA A 45 -8.26 2.17 -4.99
CA ALA A 45 -9.37 2.35 -5.92
C ALA A 45 -9.83 3.82 -6.01
N ALA A 46 -9.80 4.54 -4.89
CA ALA A 46 -10.14 5.96 -4.85
C ALA A 46 -9.16 6.83 -5.65
N ALA A 47 -7.92 6.39 -5.83
CA ALA A 47 -6.89 7.17 -6.54
C ALA A 47 -7.06 7.16 -8.08
N PHE A 48 -8.02 6.40 -8.62
CA PHE A 48 -8.33 6.39 -10.05
C PHE A 48 -9.37 7.45 -10.45
N ASP A 49 -9.90 8.22 -9.49
CA ASP A 49 -10.79 9.33 -9.77
C ASP A 49 -9.99 10.50 -10.39
N PRO A 50 -10.25 10.89 -11.65
CA PRO A 50 -9.52 11.97 -12.31
C PRO A 50 -9.79 13.34 -11.69
N ASP A 51 -10.90 13.49 -10.97
CA ASP A 51 -11.29 14.73 -10.29
C ASP A 51 -10.84 14.75 -8.82
N TYR A 52 -10.09 13.74 -8.37
CA TYR A 52 -9.61 13.65 -6.99
C TYR A 52 -8.62 14.77 -6.67
N GLU A 53 -8.93 15.56 -5.64
CA GLU A 53 -8.03 16.62 -5.17
C GLU A 53 -6.77 16.00 -4.54
N SER A 54 -5.63 16.15 -5.23
CA SER A 54 -4.34 15.68 -4.75
C SER A 54 -3.44 16.82 -4.29
N LEU A 55 -2.78 16.64 -3.16
CA LEU A 55 -1.75 17.57 -2.69
C LEU A 55 -0.44 17.37 -3.49
N PRO A 56 0.36 18.42 -3.71
CA PRO A 56 1.65 18.31 -4.39
C PRO A 56 2.65 17.50 -3.56
N LEU A 57 3.67 16.90 -4.20
CA LEU A 57 4.69 16.10 -3.51
C LEU A 57 5.40 16.86 -2.38
N ALA A 58 5.67 18.15 -2.58
CA ALA A 58 6.31 19.01 -1.58
C ALA A 58 5.56 19.06 -0.24
N PHE A 59 4.23 18.86 -0.25
CA PHE A 59 3.45 18.77 0.99
C PHE A 59 3.89 17.59 1.87
N PHE A 60 4.32 16.49 1.25
CA PHE A 60 4.69 15.25 1.93
C PHE A 60 6.18 15.16 2.29
N GLU A 61 7.03 16.00 1.70
CA GLU A 61 8.50 15.98 1.92
C GLU A 61 8.88 16.01 3.41
N PRO A 62 8.33 16.91 4.26
CA PRO A 62 8.67 16.92 5.70
C PRO A 62 8.26 15.63 6.42
N MET A 63 7.24 14.91 5.93
CA MET A 63 6.82 13.63 6.49
C MET A 63 7.81 12.52 6.15
N LEU A 64 8.30 12.51 4.91
CA LEU A 64 9.31 11.58 4.44
C LEU A 64 10.64 11.80 5.18
N GLU A 65 11.08 13.05 5.33
CA GLU A 65 12.27 13.39 6.10
C GLU A 65 12.21 12.82 7.53
N ARG A 66 11.10 13.02 8.24
CA ARG A 66 10.89 12.46 9.59
C ARG A 66 10.93 10.92 9.59
N LEU A 67 10.32 10.28 8.59
CA LEU A 67 10.29 8.83 8.48
C LEU A 67 11.69 8.25 8.25
N PHE A 68 12.46 8.87 7.35
CA PHE A 68 13.80 8.38 6.98
C PHE A 68 14.91 8.82 7.93
N ALA A 69 14.66 9.81 8.80
CA ALA A 69 15.61 10.23 9.83
C ALA A 69 15.98 9.11 10.81
N GLN A 70 15.13 8.08 10.96
CA GLN A 70 15.38 6.93 11.84
C GLN A 70 15.20 5.58 11.11
N PRO A 71 16.24 5.10 10.41
CA PRO A 71 16.20 3.82 9.71
C PRO A 71 15.93 2.64 10.68
N ARG A 72 14.80 1.93 10.50
CA ARG A 72 14.43 0.80 11.37
C ARG A 72 15.23 -0.47 11.07
N GLN A 73 15.46 -0.74 9.79
CA GLN A 73 16.27 -1.83 9.27
C GLN A 73 17.40 -1.24 8.43
N SER A 74 18.61 -1.25 8.99
CA SER A 74 19.82 -0.75 8.34
C SER A 74 21.01 -1.60 8.76
N ILE A 75 21.89 -1.94 7.81
CA ILE A 75 23.15 -2.64 8.09
C ILE A 75 24.09 -1.79 8.98
N TYR A 76 23.91 -0.47 9.00
CA TYR A 76 24.70 0.47 9.79
C TYR A 76 24.18 0.63 11.23
N LYS A 77 23.07 -0.01 11.58
CA LYS A 77 22.44 0.12 12.90
C LYS A 77 23.38 -0.30 14.04
N ALA A 78 24.19 -1.35 13.83
CA ALA A 78 25.18 -1.80 14.80
C ALA A 78 26.30 -0.76 15.01
N ALA A 79 26.73 -0.07 13.95
CA ALA A 79 27.76 0.97 14.04
C ALA A 79 27.26 2.23 14.77
N LEU A 80 26.02 2.63 14.54
CA LEU A 80 25.40 3.80 15.20
C LEU A 80 25.13 3.58 16.70
N GLN A 81 24.92 2.33 17.13
CA GLN A 81 24.71 1.98 18.54
C GLN A 81 26.01 1.91 19.35
N ALA A 82 27.16 1.66 18.72
CA ALA A 82 28.46 1.58 19.39
C ALA A 82 29.05 2.97 19.72
N THR A 83 28.52 4.02 19.09
CA THR A 83 28.96 5.42 19.25
C THR A 83 28.05 6.26 20.14
N ALA A 84 26.97 5.69 20.67
CA ALA A 84 26.03 6.34 21.59
C ALA A 84 26.23 5.80 23.01
#